data_AF-A0A7W4ZXY4-F1
#
_entry.id   AF-A0A7W4ZXY4-F1
#
_cell.length_a   1.000
_cell.length_b   1.000
_cell.length_c   1.000
_cell.angle_alpha   90.00
_cell.angle_beta   90.00
_cell.angle_gamma   90.00
#
_symmetry.space_group_name_H-M   'P 1'
#
loop_
_entity.id
_entity.type
_entity.pdbx_description
1 polymer ?
#
loop_
_entity_poly.entity_id
_entity_poly.type
_entity_poly.pdbx_seq_one_letter_code
_entity_poly.pdbx_strand_id
1 'polypeptide(L)' 'MANILDRIKQFARSPQGRRAVEQARRAAADPRKRAQAQRLLGKLRGRH' A
#
# COMPACT_ATOMS: atom_id res chain seq x y z
N MET A 1 23.36 5.53 6.87
CA MET A 1 21.88 5.42 6.84
C MET A 1 21.29 5.19 5.44
N ALA A 2 22.03 4.59 4.48
CA ALA A 2 21.52 4.30 3.13
C ALA A 2 20.97 2.86 2.95
N ASN A 3 21.26 1.97 3.90
CA ASN A 3 21.06 0.53 3.71
C ASN A 3 19.59 0.11 3.74
N ILE A 4 18.73 0.76 4.54
CA ILE A 4 17.30 0.38 4.63
C ILE A 4 16.56 0.72 3.33
N LEU A 5 16.80 1.89 2.76
CA LEU A 5 16.18 2.30 1.50
C LEU A 5 16.65 1.42 0.33
N ASP A 6 17.93 1.06 0.30
CA ASP A 6 18.45 0.15 -0.71
C ASP A 6 17.80 -1.24 -0.59
N ARG A 7 17.69 -1.77 0.65
CA ARG A 7 17.04 -3.06 0.92
C ARG A 7 15.56 -3.07 0.58
N ILE A 8 14.85 -1.96 0.78
CA ILE A 8 13.45 -1.80 0.33
C ILE A 8 13.37 -1.77 -1.20
N LYS A 9 14.28 -1.05 -1.89
CA LYS A 9 14.33 -1.06 -3.36
C LYS A 9 14.65 -2.45 -3.89
N GLN A 10 15.58 -3.15 -3.26
CA GLN A 10 15.99 -4.52 -3.63
C GLN A 10 14.85 -5.51 -3.38
N PHE A 11 14.14 -5.37 -2.25
CA PHE A 11 12.93 -6.12 -1.94
C PHE A 11 11.83 -5.85 -2.95
N ALA A 12 11.53 -4.59 -3.28
CA ALA A 12 10.53 -4.21 -4.27
C ALA A 12 10.85 -4.72 -5.68
N ARG A 13 12.14 -4.88 -6.02
CA ARG A 13 12.62 -5.48 -7.27
C ARG A 13 12.58 -7.01 -7.26
N SER A 14 12.50 -7.64 -6.08
CA SER A 14 12.41 -9.09 -5.94
C SER A 14 11.03 -9.61 -6.40
N PRO A 15 10.92 -10.90 -6.78
CA PRO A 15 9.63 -11.49 -7.14
C PRO A 15 8.61 -11.44 -5.98
N GLN A 16 9.06 -11.49 -4.73
CA GLN A 16 8.20 -11.36 -3.55
C GLN A 16 7.69 -9.92 -3.39
N GLY A 17 8.56 -8.92 -3.56
CA GLY A 17 8.16 -7.52 -3.49
C GLY A 17 7.30 -7.11 -4.67
N ARG A 18 7.56 -7.61 -5.89
CA ARG A 18 6.66 -7.42 -7.03
C ARG A 18 5.25 -7.93 -6.73
N ARG A 19 5.12 -9.13 -6.16
CA ARG A 19 3.80 -9.66 -5.74
C ARG A 19 3.13 -8.80 -4.67
N ALA A 20 3.89 -8.28 -3.70
CA ALA A 20 3.36 -7.39 -2.68
C ALA A 20 2.89 -6.05 -3.29
N VAL A 21 3.69 -5.48 -4.19
CA VAL A 21 3.34 -4.26 -4.94
C VAL A 21 2.15 -4.50 -5.85
N GLU A 22 2.06 -5.63 -6.55
CA GLU A 22 0.91 -5.97 -7.38
C GLU A 22 -0.36 -6.18 -6.57
N GLN A 23 -0.30 -6.86 -5.42
CA GLN A 23 -1.43 -6.99 -4.51
C GLN A 23 -1.88 -5.63 -3.98
N ALA A 24 -0.94 -4.77 -3.57
CA ALA A 24 -1.24 -3.41 -3.16
C ALA A 24 -1.84 -2.60 -4.30
N ARG A 25 -1.30 -2.72 -5.52
CA ARG A 25 -1.77 -2.02 -6.71
C ARG A 25 -3.15 -2.50 -7.13
N ARG A 26 -3.44 -3.80 -7.02
CA ARG A 26 -4.76 -4.39 -7.30
C ARG A 26 -5.78 -3.99 -6.26
N ALA A 27 -5.39 -3.94 -4.97
CA ALA A 27 -6.23 -3.43 -3.90
C ALA A 27 -6.50 -1.92 -4.04
N ALA A 28 -5.53 -1.15 -4.53
CA ALA A 28 -5.67 0.29 -4.78
C ALA A 28 -6.42 0.59 -6.09
N ALA A 29 -6.28 -0.26 -7.10
CA ALA A 29 -6.97 -0.15 -8.38
C ALA A 29 -8.44 -0.54 -8.29
N ASP A 30 -8.86 -1.21 -7.21
CA ASP A 30 -10.26 -1.52 -6.98
C ASP A 30 -11.00 -0.27 -6.43
N PRO A 31 -11.87 0.37 -7.23
CA PRO A 31 -12.60 1.56 -6.79
C PRO A 31 -13.58 1.25 -5.65
N ARG A 32 -14.06 0.00 -5.54
CA ARG A 32 -14.98 -0.42 -4.47
C ARG A 32 -14.25 -0.44 -3.12
N LYS A 33 -13.00 -0.93 -3.10
CA LYS A 33 -12.15 -0.85 -1.91
C LYS A 33 -11.75 0.58 -1.58
N ARG A 34 -11.57 1.44 -2.58
CA ARG A 34 -11.29 2.86 -2.38
C ARG A 34 -12.43 3.59 -1.66
N ALA A 35 -13.69 3.29 -1.99
CA ALA A 35 -14.85 3.86 -1.29
C ALA A 35 -14.94 3.37 0.17
N GLN A 36 -14.66 2.09 0.40
CA GLN A 36 -14.64 1.51 1.74
C GLN A 36 -13.51 2.10 2.60
N ALA A 37 -12.31 2.24 2.03
CA ALA A 37 -11.16 2.88 2.67
C ALA A 37 -11.45 4.35 2.97
N GLN A 38 -12.04 5.10 2.03
CA GLN A 38 -12.46 6.49 2.26
C GLN A 38 -13.48 6.61 3.40
N ARG A 39 -14.45 5.70 3.49
CA ARG A 39 -15.40 5.69 4.62
C ARG A 39 -14.71 5.38 5.95
N LEU A 40 -13.78 4.44 5.98
CA LEU A 40 -13.01 4.10 7.18
C LEU A 40 -12.10 5.26 7.62
N LEU A 41 -11.40 5.89 6.66
CA LEU A 41 -10.59 7.08 6.90
C LEU A 41 -11.45 8.26 7.36
N GLY A 42 -12.63 8.45 6.78
CA GLY A 42 -13.59 9.48 7.21
C GLY A 42 -14.07 9.27 8.65
N LYS A 43 -14.34 8.03 9.05
CA LYS A 43 -14.68 7.68 10.45
C LYS A 43 -13.53 7.92 11.42
N LEU A 44 -12.30 7.62 11.01
CA LEU A 44 -11.11 7.89 11.83
C LEU A 44 -10.84 9.39 11.96
N ARG A 45 -11.04 10.15 10.88
CA ARG A 45 -10.82 11.60 10.85
C ARG A 45 -11.91 12.41 11.55
N GLY A 46 -13.13 11.88 11.65
CA GLY A 46 -14.24 12.50 12.39
C GLY A 46 -14.27 12.18 13.90
N ARG A 47 -13.26 11.47 14.41
CA ARG A 47 -13.15 11.07 15.83
C ARG A 47 -12.04 11.84 16.57
N HIS A 48 -11.68 13.02 16.06
CA HIS A 48 -10.71 13.95 16.63
C HIS A 48 -11.30 15.36 16.60
#